data_AF-A0A821Q629-F1
#
_entry.id   AF-A0A821Q629-F1
#
_cell.length_a   1.000
_cell.length_b   1.000
_cell.length_c   1.000
_cell.angle_alpha   90.00
_cell.angle_beta   90.00
_cell.angle_gamma   90.00
#
_symmetry.space_group_name_H-M   'P 1'
#
loop_
_entity.id
_entity.type
_entity.pdbx_description
1 polymer ?
#
loop_
_entity_poly.entity_id
_entity_poly.type
_entity_poly.pdbx_seq_one_letter_code
_entity_poly.pdbx_strand_id
1 'polypeptide(L)'
;IQIYSKDRQFIAMLKGQITLYITTTWPYVAVMIYTVLTKNIPPSNKSTARNAIEAFALTFSTIFFLYLFNAISFLVYTLGAPSFRRELFIALVPRSVRQQFHNRTGITILQQTDNSTGK
;
A
#
# COMPACT_ATOMS: atom_id res chain seq x y z
N ILE A 1 -4.16 26.23 14.61
CA ILE A 1 -5.26 25.59 13.83
C ILE A 1 -4.74 24.52 12.86
N GLN A 2 -3.68 24.78 12.06
CA GLN A 2 -3.14 23.79 11.09
C GLN A 2 -2.52 22.51 11.70
N ILE A 3 -2.10 22.52 12.97
CA ILE A 3 -1.52 21.35 13.64
C ILE A 3 -2.62 20.30 13.91
N TYR A 4 -3.75 20.74 14.46
CA TYR A 4 -4.91 19.89 14.75
C TYR A 4 -5.51 19.20 13.51
N SER A 5 -5.51 19.86 12.35
CA SER A 5 -6.03 19.25 11.12
C SER A 5 -5.11 18.14 10.59
N LYS A 6 -3.78 18.29 10.73
CA LYS A 6 -2.81 17.25 10.38
C LYS A 6 -2.91 16.04 11.29
N ASP A 7 -3.08 16.24 12.60
CA ASP A 7 -3.24 15.14 13.56
C ASP A 7 -4.51 14.33 13.28
N ARG A 8 -5.62 15.01 12.93
CA ARG A 8 -6.88 14.34 12.57
C ARG A 8 -6.74 13.50 11.29
N GLN A 9 -6.00 13.99 10.30
CA GLN A 9 -5.74 13.24 9.06
C GLN A 9 -4.85 12.01 9.32
N PHE A 10 -3.84 12.15 10.18
CA PHE A 10 -2.98 11.03 10.59
C PHE A 10 -3.79 9.96 11.33
N ILE A 11 -4.62 10.35 12.31
CA ILE A 11 -5.48 9.41 13.04
C ILE A 11 -6.48 8.71 12.12
N ALA A 12 -7.07 9.43 11.16
CA ALA A 12 -7.98 8.83 10.18
C ALA A 12 -7.29 7.78 9.30
N MET A 13 -6.06 8.06 8.87
CA MET A 13 -5.24 7.15 8.10
C MET A 13 -4.86 5.90 8.91
N LEU A 14 -4.45 6.08 10.16
CA LEU A 14 -4.13 4.98 11.08
C LEU A 14 -5.35 4.08 11.33
N LYS A 15 -6.52 4.68 11.58
CA LYS A 15 -7.78 3.94 11.71
C LYS A 15 -8.11 3.17 10.44
N GLY A 16 -7.94 3.77 9.27
CA GLY A 16 -8.13 3.10 7.99
C GLY A 16 -7.23 1.87 7.84
N GLN A 17 -5.95 2.00 8.18
CA GLN A 17 -5.00 0.87 8.13
C GLN A 17 -5.36 -0.24 9.11
N ILE A 18 -5.74 0.10 10.35
CA ILE A 18 -6.11 -0.90 11.36
C ILE A 18 -7.38 -1.64 10.93
N THR A 19 -8.43 -0.92 10.52
CA THR A 19 -9.66 -1.55 10.03
C THR A 19 -9.36 -2.47 8.86
N LEU A 20 -8.52 -2.02 7.94
CA LEU A 20 -8.19 -2.79 6.76
C LEU A 20 -7.36 -4.02 7.06
N TYR A 21 -6.37 -3.90 7.95
CA TYR A 21 -5.59 -5.03 8.44
C TYR A 21 -6.49 -6.08 9.06
N ILE A 22 -7.45 -5.66 9.90
CA ILE A 22 -8.40 -6.58 10.53
C ILE A 22 -9.27 -7.25 9.46
N THR A 23 -9.87 -6.50 8.54
CA THR A 23 -10.78 -7.09 7.53
C THR A 23 -10.08 -8.01 6.55
N THR A 24 -8.82 -7.74 6.19
CA THR A 24 -8.05 -8.64 5.33
C THR A 24 -7.50 -9.84 6.10
N THR A 25 -7.00 -9.66 7.33
CA THR A 25 -6.29 -10.73 8.04
C THR A 25 -7.23 -11.66 8.79
N TRP A 26 -8.37 -11.17 9.27
CA TRP A 26 -9.33 -11.94 10.07
C TRP A 26 -9.89 -13.18 9.35
N PRO A 27 -10.27 -13.11 8.05
CA PRO A 27 -10.71 -14.29 7.29
C PRO A 27 -9.65 -15.39 7.24
N TYR A 28 -8.37 -15.03 7.08
CA TYR A 28 -7.27 -16.00 7.08
C TYR A 28 -7.12 -16.69 8.44
N VAL A 29 -7.17 -15.93 9.53
CA VAL A 29 -7.12 -16.48 10.89
C VAL A 29 -8.30 -17.44 11.14
N ALA A 30 -9.49 -17.11 10.68
CA ALA A 30 -10.67 -17.98 10.81
C ALA A 30 -10.48 -19.32 10.06
N VAL A 31 -9.95 -19.28 8.84
CA VAL A 31 -9.65 -20.49 8.04
C VAL A 31 -8.57 -21.33 8.73
N MET A 32 -7.54 -20.71 9.29
CA MET A 32 -6.48 -21.41 10.03
C MET A 32 -7.02 -22.11 11.29
N ILE A 33 -7.85 -21.43 12.09
CA ILE A 33 -8.49 -22.02 13.27
C ILE A 33 -9.34 -23.24 12.85
N TYR A 34 -10.17 -23.08 11.82
CA TYR A 34 -10.99 -24.18 11.29
C TYR A 34 -10.12 -25.38 10.87
N THR A 35 -9.02 -25.13 10.19
CA THR A 35 -8.10 -26.17 9.70
C THR A 35 -7.46 -26.92 10.87
N VAL A 36 -7.03 -26.21 11.91
CA VAL A 36 -6.45 -26.83 13.11
C VAL A 36 -7.48 -27.70 13.84
N LEU A 37 -8.70 -27.18 14.03
CA LEU A 37 -9.79 -27.90 14.71
C LEU A 37 -10.23 -29.15 13.96
N THR A 38 -10.11 -29.16 12.62
CA THR A 38 -10.57 -30.26 11.76
C THR A 38 -9.45 -31.17 11.28
N LYS A 39 -8.20 -30.94 11.74
CA LYS A 39 -7.00 -31.67 11.32
C LYS A 39 -7.05 -33.16 11.67
N ASN A 40 -7.63 -33.50 12.81
CA ASN A 40 -7.66 -34.87 13.34
C ASN A 40 -8.88 -35.67 12.88
N ILE A 41 -9.76 -35.10 12.05
CA ILE A 41 -10.90 -35.83 11.50
C ILE A 41 -10.38 -36.79 10.43
N PRO A 42 -10.59 -38.11 10.57
CA PRO A 42 -10.11 -39.09 9.62
C PRO A 42 -10.57 -38.76 8.19
N PRO A 43 -9.71 -38.93 7.17
CA PRO A 43 -10.08 -38.69 5.77
C PRO A 43 -11.29 -39.52 5.33
N SER A 44 -11.46 -40.71 5.91
CA SER A 44 -12.61 -41.61 5.68
C SER A 44 -13.95 -40.99 6.08
N ASN A 45 -13.94 -40.00 6.98
CA ASN A 45 -15.14 -39.30 7.46
C ASN A 45 -15.33 -37.93 6.78
N LYS A 46 -14.45 -37.54 5.83
CA LYS A 46 -14.58 -36.31 5.04
C LYS A 46 -15.05 -36.65 3.63
N SER A 47 -16.05 -35.94 3.15
CA SER A 47 -16.44 -36.03 1.74
C SER A 47 -15.36 -35.42 0.84
N THR A 48 -15.25 -35.91 -0.39
CA THR A 48 -14.34 -35.34 -1.41
C THR A 48 -14.61 -33.85 -1.62
N ALA A 49 -15.90 -33.45 -1.61
CA ALA A 49 -16.30 -32.06 -1.70
C ALA A 49 -15.78 -31.21 -0.53
N ARG A 50 -15.82 -31.74 0.70
CA ARG A 50 -15.28 -31.04 1.88
C ARG A 50 -13.78 -30.81 1.74
N ASN A 51 -13.02 -31.81 1.30
CA ASN A 51 -11.58 -31.66 1.10
C ASN A 51 -11.25 -30.62 0.02
N ALA A 52 -12.02 -30.59 -1.08
CA ALA A 52 -11.84 -29.59 -2.14
C ALA A 52 -12.13 -28.16 -1.63
N ILE A 53 -13.19 -27.98 -0.84
CA ILE A 53 -13.55 -26.68 -0.25
C ILE A 53 -12.47 -26.22 0.75
N GLU A 54 -12.01 -27.11 1.63
CA GLU A 54 -10.96 -26.79 2.61
C GLU A 54 -9.65 -26.39 1.90
N ALA A 55 -9.23 -27.14 0.87
CA ALA A 55 -8.04 -26.82 0.09
C ALA A 55 -8.16 -25.49 -0.66
N PHE A 56 -9.33 -25.21 -1.27
CA PHE A 56 -9.60 -23.94 -1.93
C PHE A 56 -9.58 -22.78 -0.92
N ALA A 57 -10.28 -22.91 0.19
CA ALA A 57 -10.37 -21.86 1.22
C ALA A 57 -8.99 -21.54 1.79
N LEU A 58 -8.15 -22.55 2.02
CA LEU A 58 -6.79 -22.35 2.54
C LEU A 58 -5.89 -21.66 1.52
N THR A 59 -5.93 -22.09 0.26
CA THR A 59 -5.12 -21.52 -0.82
C THR A 59 -5.55 -20.08 -1.13
N PHE A 60 -6.86 -19.87 -1.30
CA PHE A 60 -7.43 -18.56 -1.57
C PHE A 60 -7.15 -17.60 -0.41
N SER A 61 -7.34 -18.03 0.84
CA SER A 61 -7.09 -17.15 1.98
C SER A 61 -5.62 -16.78 2.15
N THR A 62 -4.70 -17.73 1.93
CA THR A 62 -3.25 -17.48 2.01
C THR A 62 -2.80 -16.49 0.93
N ILE A 63 -3.22 -16.69 -0.32
CA ILE A 63 -2.76 -15.85 -1.43
C ILE A 63 -3.52 -14.52 -1.43
N PHE A 64 -4.84 -14.56 -1.38
CA PHE A 64 -5.65 -13.37 -1.57
C PHE A 64 -5.49 -12.41 -0.38
N PHE A 65 -5.68 -12.86 0.85
CA PHE A 65 -5.70 -11.94 1.98
C PHE A 65 -4.32 -11.44 2.41
N LEU A 66 -3.28 -12.29 2.33
CA LEU A 66 -1.93 -11.91 2.73
C LEU A 66 -1.31 -10.89 1.76
N TYR A 67 -1.50 -11.08 0.44
CA TYR A 67 -0.97 -10.14 -0.56
C TYR A 67 -1.83 -8.88 -0.72
N LEU A 68 -3.15 -8.99 -0.52
CA LEU A 68 -4.06 -7.84 -0.60
C LEU A 68 -3.77 -6.80 0.49
N PHE A 69 -3.34 -7.21 1.68
CA PHE A 69 -2.95 -6.27 2.73
C PHE A 69 -1.79 -5.35 2.30
N ASN A 70 -0.77 -5.89 1.63
CA ASN A 70 0.36 -5.11 1.13
C ASN A 70 -0.08 -4.10 0.07
N ALA A 71 -0.91 -4.54 -0.89
CA ALA A 71 -1.43 -3.69 -1.96
C ALA A 71 -2.28 -2.54 -1.42
N ILE A 72 -3.14 -2.82 -0.43
CA ILE A 72 -4.02 -1.78 0.09
C ILE A 72 -3.29 -0.86 1.08
N SER A 73 -2.31 -1.35 1.84
CA SER A 73 -1.46 -0.47 2.65
C SER A 73 -0.80 0.60 1.78
N PHE A 74 -0.28 0.22 0.62
CA PHE A 74 0.24 1.16 -0.37
C PHE A 74 -0.81 2.17 -0.85
N LEU A 75 -2.05 1.74 -1.12
CA LEU A 75 -3.15 2.63 -1.51
C LEU A 75 -3.53 3.60 -0.38
N VAL A 76 -3.54 3.15 0.88
CA VAL A 76 -3.84 4.01 2.04
C VAL A 76 -2.75 5.07 2.22
N TYR A 77 -1.47 4.73 2.03
CA TYR A 77 -0.39 5.73 2.00
C TYR A 77 -0.54 6.72 0.84
N THR A 78 -0.88 6.22 -0.34
CA THR A 78 -1.11 7.04 -1.53
C THR A 78 -2.29 7.99 -1.35
N LEU A 79 -3.40 7.55 -0.75
CA LEU A 79 -4.58 8.40 -0.54
C LEU A 79 -4.45 9.31 0.69
N GLY A 80 -3.82 8.85 1.77
CA GLY A 80 -3.78 9.54 3.06
C GLY A 80 -2.69 10.60 3.19
N ALA A 81 -1.53 10.43 2.53
CA ALA A 81 -0.37 11.28 2.73
C ALA A 81 -0.02 12.11 1.46
N PRO A 82 -0.32 13.43 1.45
CA PRO A 82 0.02 14.30 0.33
C PRO A 82 1.53 14.39 0.05
N SER A 83 2.35 14.33 1.11
CA SER A 83 3.81 14.27 1.02
C SER A 83 4.29 12.99 0.32
N PHE A 84 3.69 11.84 0.67
CA PHE A 84 4.00 10.56 0.03
C PHE A 84 3.63 10.57 -1.45
N ARG A 85 2.46 11.13 -1.83
CA ARG A 85 2.09 11.29 -3.26
C ARG A 85 3.11 12.11 -4.02
N ARG A 86 3.56 13.23 -3.44
CA ARG A 86 4.55 14.10 -4.06
C ARG A 86 5.86 13.37 -4.31
N GLU A 87 6.36 12.61 -3.34
CA GLU A 87 7.57 11.80 -3.51
C GLU A 87 7.37 10.62 -4.48
N LEU A 88 6.23 9.95 -4.43
CA LEU A 88 5.88 8.87 -5.35
C LEU A 88 5.87 9.36 -6.81
N PHE A 89 5.25 10.52 -7.08
CA PHE A 89 5.27 11.13 -8.42
C PHE A 89 6.68 11.48 -8.86
N ILE A 90 7.53 12.01 -7.97
CA ILE A 90 8.93 12.31 -8.28
C ILE A 90 9.73 11.02 -8.56
N ALA A 91 9.44 9.94 -7.83
CA ALA A 91 10.08 8.64 -8.01
C ALA A 91 9.63 7.91 -9.28
N LEU A 92 8.37 8.09 -9.70
CA LEU A 92 7.83 7.53 -10.95
C LEU A 92 8.33 8.25 -12.20
N VAL A 93 8.69 9.53 -12.08
CA VAL A 93 9.24 10.30 -13.20
C VAL A 93 10.62 9.74 -13.57
N PRO A 94 10.84 9.31 -14.82
CA PRO A 94 12.13 8.79 -15.25
C PRO A 94 13.26 9.79 -15.00
N ARG A 95 14.43 9.30 -14.55
CA ARG A 95 15.61 10.14 -14.25
C ARG A 95 15.98 11.10 -15.39
N SER A 96 15.72 10.72 -16.64
CA SER A 96 15.92 11.53 -17.85
C SER A 96 15.10 12.82 -17.87
N VAL A 97 13.85 12.80 -17.41
CA VAL A 97 12.99 13.98 -17.30
C VAL A 97 13.43 14.86 -16.12
N ARG A 98 13.90 14.24 -15.03
CA ARG A 98 14.40 14.95 -13.84
C ARG A 98 15.67 15.77 -14.14
N GLN A 99 16.56 15.27 -15.00
CA GLN A 99 17.75 16.01 -15.46
C GLN A 99 17.40 17.19 -16.39
N GLN A 100 16.37 17.07 -17.23
CA GLN A 100 15.95 18.17 -18.10
C GLN A 100 15.42 19.39 -17.33
N PHE A 101 14.71 19.18 -16.22
CA PHE A 101 14.26 20.28 -15.36
C PHE A 101 15.42 20.99 -14.67
N HIS A 102 16.44 20.25 -14.21
CA HIS A 102 17.61 20.85 -13.57
C HIS A 102 18.46 21.67 -14.57
N ASN A 103 18.63 21.15 -15.78
CA ASN A 103 19.35 21.85 -16.85
C ASN A 103 18.61 23.10 -17.33
N ARG A 104 17.27 23.09 -17.38
CA ARG A 104 16.49 24.30 -17.75
C ARG A 104 16.58 25.39 -16.68
N THR A 105 16.54 25.05 -15.40
CA THR A 105 16.70 26.05 -14.32
C THR A 105 18.11 26.63 -14.26
N GLY A 106 19.14 25.85 -14.58
CA GLY A 106 20.53 26.33 -14.64
C GLY A 106 20.75 27.35 -15.77
N ILE A 107 20.15 27.12 -16.94
CA ILE A 107 20.25 28.03 -18.10
C ILE A 107 19.54 29.37 -17.83
N THR A 108 18.38 29.36 -17.16
CA THR A 108 17.64 30.59 -16.82
C THR A 108 18.38 31.45 -15.78
N ILE A 109 19.07 30.84 -14.81
CA ILE A 109 19.85 31.56 -13.81
C ILE A 109 21.08 32.24 -14.45
N LEU A 110 21.75 31.55 -15.38
CA LEU A 110 22.89 32.09 -16.12
C LEU A 110 22.50 33.25 -17.06
N GLN A 111 21.33 33.18 -17.71
CA GLN A 111 20.83 34.29 -18.53
C GLN A 111 20.41 35.53 -17.72
N GLN A 112 19.94 35.37 -16.49
CA GLN A 112 19.63 36.51 -15.62
C GLN A 112 20.88 37.15 -15.03
N THR A 113 21.96 36.38 -14.79
CA THR A 113 23.21 36.94 -14.27
C THR A 113 23.92 37.77 -15.34
N ASP A 114 24.01 37.29 -16.59
CA ASP A 114 24.63 38.05 -17.69
C ASP A 114 23.89 39.35 -18.05
N ASN A 115 22.56 39.38 -17.92
CA ASN A 115 21.78 40.61 -18.18
C ASN A 115 21.81 41.62 -17.02
N SER A 116 22.34 41.26 -15.85
CA SER A 116 22.39 42.11 -14.66
C SER A 116 23.73 42.80 -14.43
N THR A 117 24.78 42.38 -15.13
CA THR A 117 26.15 42.95 -15.07
C THR A 117 26.52 43.79 -16.31
N GLY A 118 25.60 43.93 -17.27
CA GLY A 118 25.79 44.67 -18.53
C GLY A 118 25.11 46.05 -18.60
N LYS A 119 24.96 46.76 -17.48
CA LYS A 119 24.53 48.17 -17.46
C LYS A 119 25.38 48.99 -16.49
#